data_AF-A0A957ZDE2-F1
#
_entry.id   AF-A0A957ZDE2-F1
#
_cell.length_a   1.000
_cell.length_b   1.000
_cell.length_c   1.000
_cell.angle_alpha   90.00
_cell.angle_beta   90.00
_cell.angle_gamma   90.00
#
_symmetry.space_group_name_H-M   'P 1'
#
loop_
_entity.id
_entity.type
_entity.pdbx_description
1 polymer ?
#
loop_
_entity_poly.entity_id
_entity_poly.type
_entity_poly.pdbx_seq_one_letter_code
_entity_poly.pdbx_strand_id
1 'polypeptide(L)'
;LYPLSSFDVVMRAPHDFAGNLRQEADWQQLAVEINGLKTADGAPDSTYYYGVVPVENANGRWFTSGVAGISAVGKRFGAGLTGSPLTATHEFGHGFGLSHAPCGVNGSQEYPYPGASIGEYGFDANGEVKEPNKYKDIMSYCSPKWVSDYTYKIIYEDQLANGQTTVA
;
A
#
# COMPACT_ATOMS: atom_id res chain seq x y z
N LEU A 1 -0.43 -2.86 11.65
CA LEU A 1 -1.15 -1.69 11.11
C LEU A 1 -2.52 -2.12 10.61
N TYR A 2 -2.60 -3.04 9.64
CA TYR A 2 -3.87 -3.52 9.10
C TYR A 2 -4.50 -4.66 9.91
N PRO A 3 -5.85 -4.78 9.86
CA PRO A 3 -6.63 -5.75 10.62
C PRO A 3 -6.53 -7.18 10.06
N LEU A 4 -5.32 -7.74 10.05
CA LEU A 4 -5.06 -9.11 9.60
C LEU A 4 -4.64 -9.96 10.80
N SER A 5 -5.32 -11.09 11.00
CA SER A 5 -4.93 -12.10 11.99
C SER A 5 -3.76 -12.97 11.51
N SER A 6 -3.69 -13.21 10.20
CA SER A 6 -2.63 -13.97 9.54
C SER A 6 -2.57 -13.60 8.05
N PHE A 7 -1.44 -13.88 7.41
CA PHE A 7 -1.26 -13.81 5.96
C PHE A 7 -0.14 -14.76 5.55
N ASP A 8 -0.23 -15.28 4.33
CA ASP A 8 0.83 -16.07 3.71
C ASP A 8 1.57 -15.23 2.67
N VAL A 9 2.89 -15.41 2.58
CA VAL A 9 3.72 -14.75 1.59
C VAL A 9 4.42 -15.78 0.73
N VAL A 10 4.23 -15.68 -0.58
CA VAL A 10 4.95 -16.47 -1.57
C VAL A 10 5.77 -15.52 -2.43
N MET A 11 7.06 -15.81 -2.55
CA MET A 11 7.96 -15.06 -3.43
C MET A 11 7.94 -15.67 -4.82
N ARG A 12 7.54 -14.88 -5.81
CA ARG A 12 7.69 -15.21 -7.23
C ARG A 12 9.16 -15.12 -7.64
N ALA A 13 9.54 -15.82 -8.72
CA ALA A 13 10.80 -15.57 -9.40
C ALA A 13 10.93 -14.08 -9.80
N PRO A 14 12.17 -13.52 -9.78
CA PRO A 14 12.41 -12.16 -10.21
C PRO A 14 11.88 -11.91 -11.63
N HIS A 15 11.47 -10.67 -11.87
CA HIS A 15 10.95 -10.23 -13.15
C HIS A 15 11.70 -8.97 -13.60
N ASP A 16 12.22 -9.01 -14.82
CA ASP A 16 12.92 -7.87 -15.40
C ASP A 16 11.93 -6.86 -15.96
N PHE A 17 12.03 -5.62 -15.48
CA PHE A 17 11.22 -4.50 -15.96
C PHE A 17 12.02 -3.65 -16.96
N ALA A 18 11.46 -3.43 -18.15
CA ALA A 18 12.03 -2.55 -19.16
C ALA A 18 11.38 -1.17 -19.09
N GLY A 19 11.99 -0.27 -18.32
CA GLY A 19 11.54 1.13 -18.20
C GLY A 19 12.46 1.96 -17.31
N ASN A 20 12.14 3.23 -17.18
CA ASN A 20 12.84 4.22 -16.36
C ASN A 20 11.96 4.64 -15.17
N LEU A 21 12.09 3.95 -14.04
CA LEU A 21 11.34 4.23 -12.80
C LEU A 21 11.70 5.57 -12.12
N ARG A 22 12.47 6.44 -12.79
CA ARG A 22 12.55 7.88 -12.46
C ARG A 22 11.39 8.68 -13.05
N GLN A 23 10.60 8.09 -13.95
CA GLN A 23 9.42 8.67 -14.56
C GLN A 23 8.16 8.05 -13.95
N GLU A 24 7.17 8.88 -13.62
CA GLU A 24 5.91 8.43 -13.02
C GLU A 24 5.12 7.49 -13.94
N ALA A 25 5.14 7.76 -15.26
CA ALA A 25 4.46 6.91 -16.25
C ALA A 25 4.93 5.46 -16.22
N ASP A 26 6.22 5.22 -15.92
CA ASP A 26 6.80 3.88 -15.94
C ASP A 26 6.43 3.11 -14.66
N TRP A 27 6.07 3.79 -13.58
CA TRP A 27 5.44 3.14 -12.42
C TRP A 27 4.05 2.61 -12.77
N GLN A 28 3.26 3.37 -13.54
CA GLN A 28 1.95 2.90 -14.01
C GLN A 28 2.10 1.68 -14.92
N GLN A 29 3.08 1.70 -15.81
CA GLN A 29 3.43 0.55 -16.64
C GLN A 29 3.81 -0.67 -15.79
N LEU A 30 4.66 -0.49 -14.78
CA LEU A 30 5.04 -1.56 -13.85
C LEU A 30 3.82 -2.16 -13.13
N ALA A 31 2.88 -1.32 -12.67
CA ALA A 31 1.66 -1.81 -12.02
C ALA A 31 0.80 -2.67 -12.95
N VAL A 32 0.64 -2.25 -14.22
CA VAL A 32 -0.06 -3.02 -15.25
C VAL A 32 0.64 -4.35 -15.53
N GLU A 33 1.98 -4.33 -15.58
CA GLU A 33 2.78 -5.53 -15.79
C GLU A 33 2.64 -6.52 -14.63
N ILE A 34 2.64 -6.05 -13.38
CA ILE A 34 2.39 -6.87 -12.19
C ILE A 34 0.99 -7.48 -12.22
N ASN A 35 -0.03 -6.75 -12.67
CA ASN A 35 -1.36 -7.32 -12.87
C ASN A 35 -1.36 -8.42 -13.96
N GLY A 36 -0.58 -8.23 -15.02
CA GLY A 36 -0.33 -9.25 -16.04
C GLY A 36 0.29 -10.52 -15.45
N LEU A 37 1.30 -10.38 -14.58
CA LEU A 37 1.93 -11.51 -13.88
C LEU A 37 0.95 -12.21 -12.94
N LYS A 38 0.17 -11.45 -12.15
CA LYS A 38 -0.89 -12.00 -11.28
C LYS A 38 -1.84 -12.89 -12.10
N THR A 39 -2.27 -12.40 -13.25
CA THR A 39 -3.19 -13.11 -14.15
C THR A 39 -2.53 -14.34 -14.75
N ALA A 40 -1.29 -14.23 -15.23
CA ALA A 40 -0.55 -15.33 -15.86
C ALA A 40 -0.26 -16.47 -14.88
N ASP A 41 0.01 -16.14 -13.63
CA ASP A 41 0.26 -17.12 -12.56
C ASP A 41 -1.06 -17.76 -12.05
N GLY A 42 -2.23 -17.30 -12.51
CA GLY A 42 -3.53 -17.80 -12.07
C GLY A 42 -3.85 -17.52 -10.60
N ALA A 43 -3.27 -16.44 -10.05
CA ALA A 43 -3.43 -16.10 -8.64
C ALA A 43 -4.89 -15.69 -8.34
N PRO A 44 -5.49 -16.19 -7.25
CA PRO A 44 -6.84 -15.81 -6.85
C PRO A 44 -7.01 -14.30 -6.68
N ASP A 45 -8.22 -13.80 -6.91
CA ASP A 45 -8.53 -12.37 -6.75
C ASP A 45 -8.17 -11.84 -5.36
N SER A 46 -8.36 -12.66 -4.32
CA SER A 46 -8.02 -12.37 -2.93
C SER A 46 -6.52 -12.13 -2.68
N THR A 47 -5.65 -12.63 -3.56
CA THR A 47 -4.20 -12.50 -3.44
C THR A 47 -3.73 -11.12 -3.87
N TYR A 48 -2.91 -10.48 -3.03
CA TYR A 48 -2.23 -9.24 -3.38
C TYR A 48 -0.89 -9.51 -4.06
N TYR A 49 -0.72 -9.06 -5.30
CA TYR A 49 0.56 -9.13 -6.02
C TYR A 49 1.35 -7.84 -5.84
N TYR A 50 2.48 -7.90 -5.12
CA TYR A 50 3.30 -6.72 -4.83
C TYR A 50 4.70 -6.84 -5.41
N GLY A 51 5.05 -5.92 -6.31
CA GLY A 51 6.39 -5.82 -6.87
C GLY A 51 7.32 -5.06 -5.93
N VAL A 52 8.38 -5.72 -5.46
CA VAL A 52 9.41 -5.09 -4.64
C VAL A 52 10.58 -4.66 -5.54
N VAL A 53 10.75 -3.35 -5.69
CA VAL A 53 11.75 -2.76 -6.60
C VAL A 53 13.02 -2.43 -5.81
N PRO A 54 14.18 -3.01 -6.13
CA PRO A 54 15.43 -2.69 -5.46
C PRO A 54 15.88 -1.27 -5.81
N VAL A 55 16.37 -0.50 -4.83
CA VAL A 55 16.88 0.89 -5.03
C VAL A 55 18.30 0.95 -5.60
N GLU A 56 18.96 -0.21 -5.68
CA GLU A 56 20.31 -0.41 -6.18
C GLU A 56 20.28 -1.45 -7.30
N ASN A 57 21.13 -1.24 -8.30
CA ASN A 57 21.38 -2.21 -9.38
C ASN A 57 22.89 -2.36 -9.60
N ALA A 58 23.30 -3.11 -10.62
CA ALA A 58 24.71 -3.33 -10.93
C ALA A 58 25.53 -2.03 -11.14
N ASN A 59 24.86 -0.91 -11.46
CA ASN A 59 25.46 0.41 -11.67
C ASN A 59 25.35 1.31 -10.42
N GLY A 60 24.95 0.76 -9.28
CA GLY A 60 24.80 1.47 -8.00
C GLY A 60 23.37 1.92 -7.71
N ARG A 61 23.25 2.91 -6.81
CA ARG A 61 21.96 3.47 -6.40
C ARG A 61 21.35 4.30 -7.52
N TRP A 62 20.14 3.95 -7.96
CA TRP A 62 19.46 4.67 -9.04
C TRP A 62 18.36 5.61 -8.51
N PHE A 63 17.79 5.31 -7.34
CA PHE A 63 16.73 6.10 -6.72
C PHE A 63 17.30 7.07 -5.67
N THR A 64 16.96 8.35 -5.80
CA THR A 64 17.31 9.41 -4.85
C THR A 64 16.09 10.15 -4.31
N SER A 65 15.06 10.31 -5.14
CA SER A 65 13.79 10.95 -4.81
C SER A 65 12.76 10.67 -5.90
N GLY A 66 11.48 10.95 -5.62
CA GLY A 66 10.37 10.79 -6.56
C GLY A 66 9.37 9.73 -6.09
N VAL A 67 8.67 9.14 -7.06
CA VAL A 67 7.69 8.06 -6.82
C VAL A 67 8.40 6.84 -6.24
N ALA A 68 7.90 6.36 -5.09
CA ALA A 68 8.47 5.23 -4.36
C ALA A 68 7.55 4.01 -4.31
N GLY A 69 6.34 4.13 -4.87
CA GLY A 69 5.33 3.09 -4.91
C GLY A 69 4.13 3.52 -5.75
N ILE A 70 3.33 2.52 -6.13
CA ILE A 70 2.09 2.70 -6.86
C ILE A 70 1.17 1.51 -6.66
N SER A 71 -0.12 1.75 -6.66
CA SER A 71 -1.16 0.74 -6.66
C SER A 71 -2.43 1.26 -7.29
N ALA A 72 -3.19 0.36 -7.91
CA ALA A 72 -4.50 0.71 -8.47
C ALA A 72 -5.58 0.60 -7.39
N VAL A 73 -6.45 1.61 -7.30
CA VAL A 73 -7.49 1.66 -6.28
C VAL A 73 -8.47 0.49 -6.44
N GLY A 74 -8.67 -0.27 -5.37
CA GLY A 74 -9.57 -1.44 -5.33
C GLY A 74 -9.07 -2.63 -6.15
N LYS A 75 -7.79 -2.63 -6.54
CA LYS A 75 -7.15 -3.74 -7.24
C LYS A 75 -5.97 -4.25 -6.42
N ARG A 76 -5.97 -5.55 -6.15
CA ARG A 76 -4.95 -6.23 -5.33
C ARG A 76 -3.64 -6.47 -6.09
N PHE A 77 -3.07 -5.40 -6.65
CA PHE A 77 -1.73 -5.38 -7.21
C PHE A 77 -1.08 -3.99 -7.07
N GLY A 78 0.24 -3.95 -6.96
CA GLY A 78 1.00 -2.71 -6.87
C GLY A 78 2.49 -2.96 -6.78
N ALA A 79 3.27 -1.90 -6.59
CA ALA A 79 4.72 -1.97 -6.46
C ALA A 79 5.24 -0.92 -5.48
N GLY A 80 6.48 -1.11 -5.03
CA GLY A 80 7.22 -0.07 -4.32
C GLY A 80 8.64 -0.48 -3.99
N LEU A 81 9.39 0.48 -3.47
CA LEU A 81 10.82 0.32 -3.24
C LEU A 81 11.13 -0.58 -2.03
N THR A 82 12.23 -1.33 -2.13
CA THR A 82 12.81 -2.05 -0.99
C THR A 82 13.11 -1.09 0.17
N GLY A 83 12.81 -1.50 1.40
CA GLY A 83 13.10 -0.69 2.59
C GLY A 83 12.09 0.43 2.87
N SER A 84 10.97 0.47 2.15
CA SER A 84 9.91 1.47 2.33
C SER A 84 8.59 0.86 2.82
N PRO A 85 8.54 0.28 4.04
CA PRO A 85 7.36 -0.44 4.52
C PRO A 85 6.11 0.44 4.66
N LEU A 86 6.26 1.73 4.99
CA LEU A 86 5.12 2.65 5.06
C LEU A 86 4.55 2.96 3.67
N THR A 87 5.40 3.03 2.64
CA THR A 87 4.95 3.15 1.25
C THR A 87 4.22 1.89 0.82
N ALA A 88 4.78 0.71 1.08
CA ALA A 88 4.08 -0.54 0.79
C ALA A 88 2.71 -0.61 1.49
N THR A 89 2.64 -0.18 2.75
CA THR A 89 1.38 -0.10 3.49
C THR A 89 0.39 0.86 2.81
N HIS A 90 0.83 2.06 2.40
CA HIS A 90 0.02 3.02 1.65
C HIS A 90 -0.53 2.41 0.35
N GLU A 91 0.33 1.76 -0.44
CA GLU A 91 -0.06 1.13 -1.70
C GLU A 91 -1.04 -0.04 -1.50
N PHE A 92 -0.85 -0.84 -0.46
CA PHE A 92 -1.83 -1.86 -0.06
C PHE A 92 -3.19 -1.22 0.26
N GLY A 93 -3.20 -0.06 0.93
CA GLY A 93 -4.42 0.69 1.21
C GLY A 93 -5.18 1.05 -0.07
N HIS A 94 -4.49 1.56 -1.09
CA HIS A 94 -5.08 1.75 -2.41
C HIS A 94 -5.66 0.45 -2.96
N GLY A 95 -4.91 -0.65 -2.92
CA GLY A 95 -5.40 -1.91 -3.47
C GLY A 95 -6.62 -2.48 -2.73
N PHE A 96 -6.85 -2.09 -1.48
CA PHE A 96 -8.05 -2.38 -0.69
C PHE A 96 -9.17 -1.34 -0.86
N GLY A 97 -9.03 -0.40 -1.80
CA GLY A 97 -10.07 0.54 -2.19
C GLY A 97 -9.98 1.93 -1.55
N LEU A 98 -8.93 2.21 -0.77
CA LEU A 98 -8.78 3.52 -0.13
C LEU A 98 -8.28 4.58 -1.12
N SER A 99 -8.93 5.74 -1.08
CA SER A 99 -8.41 6.98 -1.65
C SER A 99 -7.53 7.70 -0.62
N HIS A 100 -6.77 8.69 -1.07
CA HIS A 100 -5.93 9.50 -0.19
C HIS A 100 -6.73 10.19 0.94
N ALA A 101 -6.12 10.32 2.12
CA ALA A 101 -6.63 11.16 3.20
C ALA A 101 -6.16 12.62 3.03
N PRO A 102 -6.94 13.63 3.47
CA PRO A 102 -6.76 15.03 3.09
C PRO A 102 -5.65 15.73 3.89
N CYS A 103 -4.39 15.34 3.68
CA CYS A 103 -3.21 16.06 4.17
C CYS A 103 -2.02 15.87 3.22
N GLY A 104 -1.47 16.99 2.73
CA GLY A 104 -0.39 17.00 1.74
C GLY A 104 -0.83 16.62 0.31
N VAL A 105 -2.13 16.38 0.11
CA VAL A 105 -2.77 16.04 -1.16
C VAL A 105 -4.26 16.39 -1.06
N ASN A 106 -4.93 16.58 -2.20
CA ASN A 106 -6.39 16.64 -2.23
C ASN A 106 -6.95 15.23 -1.96
N GLY A 107 -7.43 15.01 -0.74
CA GLY A 107 -7.92 13.71 -0.29
C GLY A 107 -9.42 13.51 -0.52
N SER A 108 -9.89 12.30 -0.23
CA SER A 108 -11.32 11.97 -0.27
C SER A 108 -12.11 12.84 0.69
N GLN A 109 -13.29 13.30 0.23
CA GLN A 109 -14.27 13.99 1.07
C GLN A 109 -14.97 13.03 2.04
N GLU A 110 -14.89 11.73 1.80
CA GLU A 110 -15.44 10.70 2.68
C GLU A 110 -14.59 10.51 3.95
N TYR A 111 -13.31 10.92 3.91
CA TYR A 111 -12.44 10.84 5.07
C TYR A 111 -12.91 11.84 6.15
N PRO A 112 -13.31 11.38 7.34
CA PRO A 112 -14.09 12.20 8.26
C PRO A 112 -13.25 13.18 9.08
N TYR A 113 -11.93 12.99 9.16
CA TYR A 113 -11.07 13.78 10.05
C TYR A 113 -10.25 14.83 9.29
N PRO A 114 -10.43 16.12 9.59
CA PRO A 114 -9.66 17.20 8.97
C PRO A 114 -8.15 17.01 9.12
N GLY A 115 -7.40 17.39 8.08
CA GLY A 115 -5.94 17.29 8.07
C GLY A 115 -5.42 15.87 8.30
N ALA A 116 -6.21 14.87 7.88
CA ALA A 116 -5.92 13.44 7.99
C ALA A 116 -5.58 12.96 9.41
N SER A 117 -6.18 13.52 10.47
CA SER A 117 -6.08 12.96 11.83
C SER A 117 -6.52 11.48 11.84
N ILE A 118 -5.93 10.66 12.72
CA ILE A 118 -6.30 9.23 12.82
C ILE A 118 -7.63 8.95 13.54
N GLY A 119 -8.31 9.98 14.04
CA GLY A 119 -9.61 9.88 14.70
C GLY A 119 -9.51 9.36 16.14
N GLU A 120 -9.05 8.12 16.28
CA GLU A 120 -8.94 7.39 17.53
C GLU A 120 -7.49 7.05 17.90
N TYR A 121 -7.25 6.73 19.18
CA TYR A 121 -5.94 6.31 19.65
C TYR A 121 -5.51 4.98 19.02
N GLY A 122 -4.31 4.97 18.45
CA GLY A 122 -3.66 3.75 17.97
C GLY A 122 -2.79 3.10 19.03
N PHE A 123 -2.59 1.79 18.91
CA PHE A 123 -1.64 1.02 19.71
C PHE A 123 -0.82 0.13 18.79
N ASP A 124 0.50 0.23 18.86
CA ASP A 124 1.37 -0.71 18.15
C ASP A 124 1.63 -1.99 18.95
N ALA A 125 2.34 -2.93 18.33
CA ALA A 125 2.64 -4.23 18.93
C ALA A 125 3.53 -4.14 20.18
N ASN A 126 4.20 -3.01 20.40
CA ASN A 126 5.00 -2.74 21.60
C ASN A 126 4.19 -1.99 22.68
N GLY A 127 2.92 -1.70 22.42
CA GLY A 127 2.04 -0.95 23.31
C GLY A 127 2.24 0.57 23.25
N GLU A 128 2.95 1.10 22.25
CA GLU A 128 3.11 2.54 22.11
C GLU A 128 1.81 3.18 21.60
N VAL A 129 1.37 4.22 22.30
CA VAL A 129 0.15 4.97 21.99
C VAL A 129 0.41 5.95 20.83
N LYS A 130 -0.50 5.97 19.85
CA LYS A 130 -0.49 6.90 18.72
C LYS A 130 -1.67 7.86 18.88
N GLU A 131 -1.37 9.10 19.19
CA GLU A 131 -2.39 10.12 19.50
C GLU A 131 -3.00 10.75 18.24
N PRO A 132 -4.34 10.93 18.17
CA PRO A 132 -5.02 11.57 17.04
C PRO A 132 -4.55 13.00 16.72
N ASN A 133 -4.13 13.74 17.74
CA ASN A 133 -3.63 15.11 17.60
C ASN A 133 -2.27 15.18 16.85
N LYS A 134 -1.52 14.09 16.80
CA LYS A 134 -0.14 14.01 16.33
C LYS A 134 -0.01 13.18 15.07
N TYR A 135 -0.66 12.03 15.03
CA TYR A 135 -0.52 11.08 13.93
C TYR A 135 -1.49 11.37 12.80
N LYS A 136 -1.03 11.06 11.60
CA LYS A 136 -1.74 11.25 10.34
C LYS A 136 -2.03 9.89 9.71
N ASP A 137 -3.16 9.80 9.02
CA ASP A 137 -3.55 8.57 8.36
C ASP A 137 -2.49 8.10 7.36
N ILE A 138 -2.32 6.78 7.26
CA ILE A 138 -1.38 6.13 6.37
C ILE A 138 -1.61 6.52 4.90
N MET A 139 -2.86 6.81 4.52
CA MET A 139 -3.26 7.25 3.17
C MET A 139 -3.07 8.76 2.93
N SER A 140 -2.54 9.51 3.90
CA SER A 140 -2.13 10.90 3.68
C SER A 140 -0.67 10.98 3.19
N TYR A 141 -0.21 12.18 2.82
CA TYR A 141 1.23 12.45 2.58
C TYR A 141 1.92 13.09 3.80
N CYS A 142 1.18 13.36 4.87
CA CYS A 142 1.71 13.93 6.10
C CYS A 142 2.29 12.85 7.04
N SER A 143 3.08 13.28 8.02
CA SER A 143 3.75 12.42 9.01
C SER A 143 3.67 13.05 10.41
N PRO A 144 3.83 12.28 11.49
CA PRO A 144 4.05 10.82 11.54
C PRO A 144 2.81 10.01 11.14
N LYS A 145 3.01 8.84 10.55
CA LYS A 145 1.92 8.04 9.96
C LYS A 145 1.42 6.94 10.91
N TRP A 146 0.12 6.71 10.90
CA TRP A 146 -0.54 5.58 11.54
C TRP A 146 -1.87 5.28 10.82
N VAL A 147 -2.47 4.12 11.06
CA VAL A 147 -3.79 3.77 10.50
C VAL A 147 -4.89 4.41 11.33
N SER A 148 -5.77 5.20 10.70
CA SER A 148 -7.00 5.67 11.34
C SER A 148 -8.01 4.55 11.57
N ASP A 149 -8.96 4.78 12.45
CA ASP A 149 -10.13 3.90 12.60
C ASP A 149 -10.95 3.81 11.30
N TYR A 150 -11.06 4.91 10.54
CA TYR A 150 -11.68 4.94 9.21
C TYR A 150 -10.99 3.96 8.24
N THR A 151 -9.67 4.08 8.10
CA THR A 151 -8.85 3.21 7.24
C THR A 151 -8.89 1.76 7.72
N TYR A 152 -8.81 1.54 9.04
CA TYR A 152 -8.93 0.23 9.64
C TYR A 152 -10.24 -0.45 9.27
N LYS A 153 -11.37 0.27 9.43
CA LYS A 153 -12.71 -0.27 9.17
C LYS A 153 -12.89 -0.68 7.71
N ILE A 154 -12.48 0.17 6.78
CA ILE A 154 -12.61 -0.14 5.34
C ILE A 154 -11.79 -1.37 4.97
N ILE A 155 -10.55 -1.46 5.45
CA ILE A 155 -9.72 -2.64 5.17
C ILE A 155 -10.32 -3.88 5.83
N TYR A 156 -10.82 -3.78 7.07
CA TYR A 156 -11.48 -4.90 7.73
C TYR A 156 -12.67 -5.42 6.90
N GLU A 157 -13.54 -4.53 6.43
CA GLU A 157 -14.69 -4.87 5.58
C GLU A 157 -14.25 -5.49 4.23
N ASP A 158 -13.22 -4.94 3.60
CA ASP A 158 -12.65 -5.51 2.37
C ASP A 158 -12.05 -6.89 2.59
N GLN A 159 -11.36 -7.15 3.71
CA GLN A 159 -10.81 -8.47 3.98
C GLN A 159 -11.91 -9.50 4.28
N LEU A 160 -13.01 -9.10 4.94
CA LEU A 160 -14.17 -9.98 5.11
C LEU A 160 -14.82 -10.35 3.77
N ALA A 161 -14.91 -9.40 2.84
CA ALA A 161 -15.57 -9.61 1.55
C ALA A 161 -14.67 -10.34 0.53
N ASN A 162 -13.38 -9.98 0.48
CA ASN A 162 -12.49 -10.31 -0.63
C ASN A 162 -11.18 -10.97 -0.19
N GLY A 163 -10.85 -10.96 1.10
CA GLY A 163 -9.58 -11.48 1.63
C GLY A 163 -9.61 -12.96 2.00
N GLN A 164 -10.79 -13.55 2.17
CA GLN A 164 -10.93 -14.95 2.52
C GLN A 164 -10.68 -15.85 1.31
N THR A 165 -9.65 -16.70 1.39
CA THR A 165 -9.58 -17.88 0.54
C THR A 165 -10.65 -18.85 1.03
N THR A 166 -11.64 -19.16 0.20
CA THR A 166 -12.56 -20.26 0.49
C THR A 166 -11.72 -21.53 0.62
N VAL A 167 -11.55 -22.01 1.85
CA VAL A 167 -11.05 -23.36 2.10
C VAL A 167 -12.17 -24.29 1.65
N ALA A 168 -12.01 -24.88 0.48
CA ALA A 168 -12.84 -26.00 0.03
C ALA A 168 -12.48 -27.26 0.81
#